data_AF-A0A7X7SQN4-F1
#
_entry.id   AF-A0A7X7SQN4-F1
#
_cell.length_a   1.000
_cell.length_b   1.000
_cell.length_c   1.000
_cell.angle_alpha   90.00
_cell.angle_beta   90.00
_cell.angle_gamma   90.00
#
_symmetry.space_group_name_H-M   'P 1'
#
loop_
_entity.id
_entity.type
_entity.pdbx_description
1 polymer ?
#
loop_
_entity_poly.entity_id
_entity_poly.type
_entity_poly.pdbx_seq_one_letter_code
_entity_poly.pdbx_strand_id
1 'polypeptide(L)' 'MKACELAKELSEHRFLAKDAPPLPLRGCTMPAACECVYLKHRDRRSMQRRSVDFAASQRVYTGRERRFLKGRRATD' A
#
# COMPACT_ATOMS: atom_id res chain seq x y z
N MET A 1 -24.14 -5.87 -13.73
CA MET A 1 -22.82 -5.37 -14.17
C MET A 1 -22.34 -6.25 -15.31
N LYS A 2 -22.27 -5.71 -16.53
CA LYS A 2 -21.74 -6.44 -17.69
C LYS A 2 -20.22 -6.29 -17.75
N ALA A 3 -19.50 -7.39 -17.58
CA ALA A 3 -18.04 -7.42 -17.62
C ALA A 3 -17.53 -8.32 -18.74
N CYS A 4 -16.44 -7.91 -19.40
CA CYS A 4 -15.73 -8.75 -20.37
C CYS A 4 -15.01 -9.91 -19.68
N GLU A 5 -14.69 -10.97 -20.43
CA GLU A 5 -14.08 -12.18 -19.87
C GLU A 5 -12.74 -11.89 -19.18
N LEU A 6 -11.90 -11.05 -19.79
CA LEU A 6 -10.64 -10.59 -19.20
C LEU A 6 -10.83 -9.89 -17.84
N ALA A 7 -11.89 -9.11 -17.69
CA ALA A 7 -12.17 -8.44 -16.42
C ALA A 7 -12.62 -9.43 -15.34
N LYS A 8 -13.32 -10.51 -15.72
CA LYS A 8 -13.70 -11.58 -14.79
C LYS A 8 -12.47 -12.35 -14.32
N GLU A 9 -11.56 -12.69 -15.22
CA GLU A 9 -10.29 -13.34 -14.87
C GLU A 9 -9.45 -12.49 -13.91
N LEU A 10 -9.37 -11.18 -14.15
CA LEU A 10 -8.62 -10.25 -13.29
C LEU A 10 -9.33 -9.92 -11.96
N SER A 11 -10.60 -10.25 -11.80
CA SER A 11 -11.40 -9.85 -10.64
C SER A 11 -10.92 -10.47 -9.31
N GLU A 12 -10.22 -11.61 -9.37
CA GLU A 12 -9.62 -12.27 -8.20
C GLU A 12 -8.24 -11.72 -7.84
N HIS A 13 -7.65 -10.89 -8.70
CA HIS A 13 -6.32 -10.34 -8.51
C HIS A 13 -6.35 -8.94 -7.88
N ARG A 14 -5.38 -8.67 -7.01
CA ARG A 14 -5.20 -7.35 -6.39
C ARG A 14 -3.98 -6.66 -6.98
N PHE A 15 -4.22 -5.50 -7.56
CA PHE A 15 -3.17 -4.64 -8.13
C PHE A 15 -2.83 -3.52 -7.17
N LEU A 16 -1.56 -3.12 -7.16
CA LEU A 16 -1.19 -1.80 -6.64
C LEU A 16 -1.75 -0.74 -7.60
N ALA A 17 -2.11 0.43 -7.07
CA ALA A 17 -2.73 1.49 -7.89
C ALA A 17 -1.86 1.92 -9.09
N LYS A 18 -0.54 1.79 -8.99
CA LYS A 18 0.42 2.10 -10.08
C LYS A 18 0.55 0.99 -11.13
N ASP A 19 0.19 -0.24 -10.78
CA ASP A 19 0.38 -1.43 -11.62
C ASP A 19 -0.96 -1.92 -12.19
N ALA A 20 -2.07 -1.27 -11.82
CA ALA A 20 -3.39 -1.59 -12.35
C ALA A 20 -3.46 -1.24 -13.86
N PRO A 21 -4.01 -2.12 -14.71
CA PRO A 21 -4.14 -1.83 -16.14
C PRO A 21 -5.06 -0.61 -16.39
N PRO A 22 -5.05 0.00 -17.57
CA PRO A 22 -6.08 0.98 -17.91
C PRO A 22 -7.43 0.27 -18.16
N LEU A 23 -8.53 0.95 -17.83
CA LEU A 23 -9.86 0.57 -18.30
C LEU A 23 -10.26 1.47 -19.48
N PRO A 24 -10.87 0.93 -20.54
CA PRO A 24 -11.18 -0.49 -20.77
C PRO A 24 -9.91 -1.34 -21.01
N LEU A 25 -9.96 -2.61 -20.58
CA LEU A 25 -8.84 -3.54 -20.73
C LEU A 25 -8.44 -3.69 -22.20
N ARG A 26 -7.14 -3.80 -22.47
CA ARG A 26 -6.66 -4.18 -23.80
C ARG A 26 -7.19 -5.57 -24.14
N GLY A 27 -7.92 -5.69 -25.26
CA GLY A 27 -8.60 -6.93 -25.63
C GLY A 27 -10.03 -7.08 -25.09
N CYS A 28 -10.62 -6.01 -24.53
CA CYS A 28 -12.02 -6.02 -24.15
C CYS A 28 -12.91 -6.39 -25.36
N THR A 29 -13.69 -7.46 -25.23
CA THR A 29 -14.60 -7.96 -26.27
C THR A 29 -15.87 -7.11 -26.42
N MET A 30 -16.14 -6.21 -25.46
CA MET A 30 -17.36 -5.40 -25.40
C MET A 30 -17.08 -3.93 -25.05
N PRO A 31 -16.31 -3.19 -25.86
CA PRO A 31 -15.90 -1.82 -25.51
C PRO A 31 -17.07 -0.85 -25.34
N ALA A 32 -18.17 -1.01 -26.10
CA ALA A 32 -19.33 -0.13 -26.04
C ALA A 32 -20.28 -0.40 -24.85
N ALA A 33 -20.13 -1.55 -24.17
CA ALA A 33 -21.07 -2.01 -23.14
C ALA A 33 -20.39 -2.59 -21.88
N CYS A 34 -19.06 -2.50 -21.74
CA CYS A 34 -18.33 -2.92 -20.53
C CYS A 34 -18.62 -1.90 -19.42
N GLU A 35 -19.21 -2.36 -18.33
CA GLU A 35 -19.46 -1.56 -17.12
C GLU A 35 -18.36 -1.81 -16.07
N CYS A 36 -17.14 -2.03 -16.55
CA CYS A 36 -16.01 -2.53 -15.78
C CYS A 36 -15.43 -1.38 -14.93
N VAL A 37 -15.26 -1.60 -13.62
CA VAL A 37 -14.76 -0.56 -12.69
C VAL A 37 -13.71 -1.12 -11.74
N TYR A 38 -12.84 -0.24 -11.24
CA TYR A 38 -11.89 -0.60 -10.19
C TYR A 38 -12.54 -0.62 -8.81
N LEU A 39 -12.41 -1.76 -8.13
CA LEU A 39 -12.74 -1.84 -6.71
C LEU A 39 -11.51 -1.52 -5.86
N LYS A 40 -11.55 -0.41 -5.13
CA LYS A 40 -10.49 -0.06 -4.20
C LYS A 40 -10.66 -0.84 -2.90
N HIS A 41 -9.73 -1.75 -2.62
CA HIS A 41 -9.66 -2.41 -1.32
C HIS A 41 -9.07 -1.49 -0.27
N ARG A 42 -9.58 -1.58 0.97
CA ARG A 42 -8.99 -0.88 2.12
C ARG A 42 -7.55 -1.34 2.33
N ASP A 43 -6.69 -0.44 2.80
CA ASP A 43 -5.36 -0.83 3.24
C ASP A 43 -5.53 -1.90 4.34
N ARG A 44 -4.88 -3.06 4.15
CA ARG A 44 -4.92 -4.16 5.11
C ARG A 44 -4.25 -3.80 6.44
N ARG A 45 -3.52 -2.69 6.49
CA ARG A 45 -2.92 -2.16 7.71
C ARG A 45 -4.00 -1.48 8.53
N SER A 46 -4.23 -2.01 9.73
CA SER A 46 -5.19 -1.47 10.68
C SER A 46 -4.70 -0.22 11.42
N MET A 47 -3.38 0.06 11.41
CA MET A 47 -2.78 1.11 12.22
C MET A 47 -1.72 1.92 11.48
N GLN A 48 -1.61 3.20 11.85
CA GLN A 48 -0.53 4.10 11.46
C GLN A 48 0.80 3.47 11.93
N ARG A 49 1.63 2.96 11.00
CA ARG A 49 2.92 2.33 11.37
C ARG A 49 3.89 3.27 12.05
N ARG A 50 3.73 4.58 11.83
CA ARG A 50 4.54 5.61 12.46
C ARG A 50 3.69 6.26 13.54
N SER A 51 3.99 5.98 14.80
CA SER A 51 3.49 6.73 15.95
C SER A 51 3.99 8.19 16.00
N VAL A 52 4.45 8.74 14.88
CA VAL A 52 5.43 9.83 14.87
C VAL A 52 5.28 10.83 13.72
N ASP A 53 4.36 10.68 12.76
CA ASP A 53 4.28 11.67 11.66
C ASP A 53 3.79 13.06 12.14
N PHE A 54 3.23 13.18 13.36
CA PHE A 54 2.88 14.47 13.97
C PHE A 54 3.70 14.82 15.23
N ALA A 55 4.46 13.88 15.79
CA ALA A 55 5.19 14.04 17.06
C ALA A 55 6.70 13.75 16.96
N ALA A 56 7.23 13.40 15.77
CA ALA A 56 8.66 13.12 15.60
C ALA A 56 9.54 14.34 15.84
N SER A 57 9.00 15.55 15.64
CA SER A 57 9.67 16.79 16.00
C SER A 57 9.76 17.02 17.51
N GLN A 58 9.04 16.25 18.34
CA GLN A 58 9.00 16.43 19.80
C GLN A 58 9.81 15.40 20.60
N ARG A 59 10.30 14.33 19.98
CA ARG A 59 11.15 13.35 20.69
C ARG A 59 12.60 13.84 20.72
N VAL A 60 12.86 14.76 21.64
CA VAL A 60 14.24 15.10 22.04
C VAL A 60 14.86 13.83 22.61
N TYR A 61 15.94 13.36 21.99
CA TYR A 61 16.74 12.27 22.54
C TYR A 61 17.40 12.74 23.83
N THR A 62 16.91 12.27 24.99
CA THR A 62 17.46 12.59 26.32
C THR A 62 18.47 11.54 26.81
N GLY A 63 18.81 10.56 25.97
CA GLY A 63 19.78 9.53 26.31
C GLY A 63 21.21 10.07 26.36
N ARG A 64 22.05 9.46 27.20
CA ARG A 64 23.49 9.76 27.24
C ARG A 64 24.16 9.35 25.93
N GLU A 65 25.11 10.15 25.44
CA GLU A 65 25.93 9.85 24.26
C GLU A 65 26.73 8.55 24.49
N ARG A 66 26.41 7.49 23.73
CA ARG A 66 27.02 6.16 23.91
C ARG A 66 28.17 5.87 22.95
N ARG A 67 28.50 6.79 22.02
CA ARG A 67 29.61 6.59 21.07
C ARG A 67 30.98 6.43 21.73
N PHE A 68 31.15 6.91 22.96
CA PHE A 68 32.40 6.80 23.73
C PHE A 68 32.45 5.58 24.67
N LEU A 69 31.35 4.83 24.80
CA LEU A 69 31.29 3.65 25.67
C LEU A 69 31.53 2.38 24.86
N LYS A 70 32.33 1.46 25.40
CA LYS A 70 32.53 0.13 24.82
C LYS A 70 31.30 -0.72 25.17
N GLY A 71 30.67 -1.32 24.16
CA GLY A 71 29.39 -2.03 24.30
C GLY A 71 28.22 -1.21 23.74
N ARG A 72 27.62 -1.69 22.65
CA ARG A 72 26.50 -0.98 21.98
C ARG A 72 25.13 -1.48 22.44
N ARG A 73 25.09 -2.64 23.08
CA ARG A 73 23.86 -3.30 23.55
C ARG A 73 23.59 -2.94 25.00
N ALA A 74 22.33 -3.04 25.43
CA ALA A 74 21.96 -2.86 26.83
C ALA A 74 22.43 -4.01 27.74
N THR A 75 22.87 -5.11 27.13
CA THR A 75 23.34 -6.34 27.76
C THR A 75 24.82 -6.61 27.50
N ASP A 76 25.52 -5.72 26.78
CA ASP A 76 26.99 -5.72 26.75
C ASP A 76 27.50 -5.09 28.04
#